data_AF-A0A8X6N346-F1
#
_entry.id   AF-A0A8X6N346-F1
#
_cell.length_a   1.000
_cell.length_b   1.000
_cell.length_c   1.000
_cell.angle_alpha   90.00
_cell.angle_beta   90.00
_cell.angle_gamma   90.00
#
_symmetry.space_group_name_H-M   'P 1'
#
loop_
_entity.id
_entity.type
_entity.pdbx_description
1 polymer ?
#
loop_
_entity_poly.entity_id
_entity_poly.type
_entity_poly.pdbx_seq_one_letter_code
_entity_poly.pdbx_strand_id
1 'polypeptide(L)'
;MDSKLLNYIEKGNPQPGTVRQMITRGAHVNGIDPNSNTILHLVMRHCCNKLEVVRVILNAGADIDAMNIDRKTPLLMAIEHCQDISVIIALIEHGANINCADKNNNTPLHFAVINERHSAIDVLLHFKADVSIRNSDGNSVVHLCVLKNDMQTLKKILQCEDLKIDIDAKNNLEETPLMSAVKVENLEIVRELLLVGASVRISGIRASTPLHAALKNSPTNMELVEELLWYNADVFDYDMDLLTPLHLALNKYYEKESDNLVFSKTLLKFVALRNGDRTDWISHHASARYDIIPELLKYYKMCLAEVCRMESELIHENISFYEFVIQGLNKRALLEKRIDYFTFNHILFVIKAYPIYRDIIVSCINKKYLSRKMMNIAFYTKQENGQKKFLDNDSVFIICGYLSNLEILNLIDAFSDFQP
;
A
#
# COMPACT_ATOMS: atom_id res chain seq x y z
N MET A 1 14.34 -51.47 0.06
CA MET A 1 14.62 -50.05 -0.24
C MET A 1 16.09 -49.81 0.02
N ASP A 2 16.86 -49.38 -0.97
CA ASP A 2 18.28 -49.08 -0.75
C ASP A 2 18.39 -47.75 0.00
N SER A 3 18.33 -47.83 1.34
CA SER A 3 18.34 -46.68 2.25
C SER A 3 19.73 -46.08 2.45
N LYS A 4 20.78 -46.63 1.83
CA LYS A 4 22.16 -46.19 2.07
C LYS A 4 22.41 -44.75 1.65
N LEU A 5 21.89 -44.33 0.49
CA LEU A 5 22.08 -42.96 0.00
C LEU A 5 21.23 -41.97 0.81
N LEU A 6 19.98 -42.30 1.13
CA LEU A 6 19.12 -41.50 2.01
C LEU A 6 19.80 -41.26 3.37
N ASN A 7 20.20 -42.34 4.06
CA ASN A 7 20.87 -42.26 5.37
C ASN A 7 22.22 -41.52 5.31
N TYR A 8 22.89 -41.51 4.16
CA TYR A 8 24.13 -40.75 3.98
C TYR A 8 23.87 -39.25 3.87
N ILE A 9 22.82 -38.85 3.15
CA ILE A 9 22.40 -37.44 3.02
C ILE A 9 21.89 -36.89 4.36
N GLU A 10 21.12 -37.67 5.12
CA GLU A 10 20.59 -37.28 6.44
C GLU A 10 21.68 -36.95 7.47
N LYS A 11 22.90 -37.49 7.31
CA LYS A 11 24.05 -37.17 8.17
C LYS A 11 24.60 -35.75 7.96
N GLY A 12 24.11 -35.00 6.97
CA GLY A 12 24.27 -33.56 6.84
C GLY A 12 25.54 -33.04 6.16
N ASN A 13 26.54 -33.90 5.90
CA ASN A 13 27.78 -33.52 5.20
C ASN A 13 28.12 -34.43 4.00
N PRO A 14 27.21 -34.61 3.04
CA PRO A 14 27.51 -35.44 1.88
C PRO A 14 28.55 -34.78 0.98
N GLN A 15 29.57 -35.55 0.60
CA GLN A 15 30.57 -35.11 -0.37
C GLN A 15 30.03 -35.39 -1.78
N PRO A 16 30.01 -34.41 -2.71
CA PRO A 16 29.48 -34.61 -4.07
C PRO A 16 30.11 -35.81 -4.79
N GLY A 17 31.42 -36.04 -4.61
CA GLY A 17 32.13 -37.18 -5.17
C GLY A 17 31.64 -38.53 -4.63
N THR A 18 31.35 -38.62 -3.34
CA THR A 18 30.79 -39.84 -2.71
C THR A 18 29.36 -40.08 -3.17
N VAL A 19 28.53 -39.04 -3.25
CA VAL A 19 27.17 -39.13 -3.79
C VAL A 19 27.20 -39.65 -5.23
N ARG A 20 28.07 -39.08 -6.08
CA ARG A 20 28.28 -39.54 -7.46
C ARG A 20 28.67 -41.02 -7.51
N GLN A 21 29.63 -41.44 -6.69
CA GLN A 21 30.09 -42.83 -6.64
C GLN A 21 28.98 -43.80 -6.19
N MET A 22 28.17 -43.42 -5.20
CA MET A 22 27.03 -44.22 -4.74
C MET A 22 25.99 -44.39 -5.85
N ILE A 23 25.66 -43.31 -6.57
CA ILE A 23 24.74 -43.34 -7.72
C ILE A 23 25.29 -44.23 -8.84
N THR A 24 26.58 -44.08 -9.21
CA THR A 24 27.21 -44.94 -10.24
C THR A 24 27.24 -46.42 -9.84
N ARG A 25 27.23 -46.73 -8.54
CA ARG A 25 27.13 -48.10 -8.01
C ARG A 25 25.69 -48.63 -7.92
N GLY A 26 24.70 -47.90 -8.43
CA GLY A 26 23.31 -48.33 -8.52
C GLY A 26 22.40 -47.83 -7.40
N ALA A 27 22.83 -46.86 -6.58
CA ALA A 27 21.95 -46.27 -5.58
C ALA A 27 20.75 -45.57 -6.23
N HIS A 28 19.55 -45.82 -5.72
CA HIS A 28 18.31 -45.24 -6.25
C HIS A 28 18.20 -43.73 -5.93
N VAL A 29 18.25 -42.90 -6.97
CA VAL A 29 18.20 -41.42 -6.84
C VAL A 29 16.83 -40.88 -6.41
N ASN A 30 15.75 -41.60 -6.72
CA ASN A 30 14.37 -41.25 -6.38
C ASN A 30 13.84 -42.05 -5.18
N GLY A 31 14.73 -42.56 -4.32
CA GLY A 31 14.33 -43.15 -3.05
C GLY A 31 13.62 -42.13 -2.15
N ILE A 32 12.62 -42.58 -1.41
CA ILE A 32 11.82 -41.75 -0.48
C ILE A 32 11.98 -42.21 0.96
N ASP A 33 11.94 -41.25 1.90
CA ASP A 33 11.81 -41.51 3.34
C ASP A 33 10.33 -41.78 3.73
N PRO A 34 10.01 -42.09 5.00
CA PRO A 34 8.63 -42.27 5.46
C PRO A 34 7.72 -41.04 5.30
N ASN A 35 8.30 -39.84 5.17
CA ASN A 35 7.58 -38.59 4.91
C ASN A 35 7.51 -38.27 3.40
N SER A 36 7.78 -39.26 2.54
CA SER A 36 7.82 -39.09 1.09
C SER A 36 8.85 -38.07 0.60
N ASN A 37 9.84 -37.71 1.41
CA ASN A 37 10.94 -36.86 0.99
C ASN A 37 11.88 -37.66 0.08
N THR A 38 12.10 -37.18 -1.14
CA THR A 38 13.19 -37.67 -1.99
C THR A 38 14.55 -37.20 -1.49
N ILE A 39 15.63 -37.74 -2.07
CA ILE A 39 16.99 -37.27 -1.79
C ILE A 39 17.12 -35.75 -1.99
N LEU A 40 16.49 -35.16 -3.01
CA LEU A 40 16.51 -33.71 -3.23
C LEU A 40 15.92 -32.93 -2.05
N HIS A 41 14.80 -33.38 -1.47
CA HIS A 41 14.21 -32.76 -0.28
C HIS A 41 15.16 -32.81 0.92
N LEU A 42 15.77 -33.98 1.16
CA LEU A 42 16.69 -34.17 2.28
C LEU A 42 17.94 -33.30 2.16
N VAL A 43 18.43 -33.07 0.93
CA VAL A 43 19.56 -32.15 0.68
C VAL A 43 19.20 -30.72 1.10
N MET A 44 18.00 -30.24 0.78
CA MET A 44 17.56 -28.89 1.19
C MET A 44 17.51 -28.74 2.71
N ARG A 45 17.14 -29.80 3.43
CA ARG A 45 16.96 -29.75 4.88
C ARG A 45 18.26 -29.95 5.67
N HIS A 46 19.13 -30.86 5.24
CA HIS A 46 20.21 -31.35 6.09
C HIS A 46 21.61 -30.93 5.65
N CYS A 47 21.82 -30.56 4.38
CA CYS A 47 23.17 -30.40 3.85
C CYS A 47 23.70 -28.97 3.95
N CYS A 48 24.99 -28.82 4.25
CA CYS A 48 25.69 -27.53 4.21
C CYS A 48 26.16 -27.15 2.78
N ASN A 49 26.77 -28.10 2.05
CA ASN A 49 27.25 -27.89 0.68
C ASN A 49 26.22 -28.40 -0.35
N LYS A 50 25.14 -27.64 -0.52
CA LYS A 50 23.96 -28.10 -1.27
C LYS A 50 24.16 -28.06 -2.79
N LEU A 51 24.74 -27.00 -3.35
CA LEU A 51 24.72 -26.73 -4.80
C LEU A 51 25.29 -27.88 -5.64
N GLU A 52 26.52 -28.30 -5.34
CA GLU A 52 27.18 -29.36 -6.11
C GLU A 52 26.52 -30.73 -5.90
N VAL A 53 25.99 -30.99 -4.70
CA VAL A 53 25.24 -32.22 -4.42
C VAL A 53 23.93 -32.24 -5.23
N VAL A 54 23.19 -31.13 -5.26
CA VAL A 54 21.98 -30.96 -6.08
C VAL A 54 22.28 -31.21 -7.55
N ARG A 55 23.34 -30.60 -8.10
CA ARG A 55 23.74 -30.83 -9.50
C ARG A 55 24.05 -32.29 -9.80
N VAL A 56 24.76 -32.99 -8.91
CA VAL A 56 25.06 -34.42 -9.08
C VAL A 56 23.78 -35.25 -9.12
N ILE A 57 22.83 -34.96 -8.22
CA ILE A 57 21.58 -35.70 -8.08
C ILE A 57 20.65 -35.43 -9.28
N LEU A 58 20.51 -34.17 -9.71
CA LEU A 58 19.71 -33.80 -10.87
C LEU A 58 20.24 -34.42 -12.16
N ASN A 59 21.56 -34.36 -12.39
CA ASN A 59 22.20 -35.00 -13.55
C ASN A 59 22.04 -36.53 -13.56
N ALA A 60 21.70 -37.15 -12.43
CA ALA A 60 21.41 -38.57 -12.32
C ALA A 60 19.93 -38.92 -12.56
N GLY A 61 19.09 -37.95 -12.96
CA GLY A 61 17.67 -38.18 -13.25
C GLY A 61 16.78 -38.15 -12.00
N ALA A 62 17.15 -37.36 -10.99
CA ALA A 62 16.26 -37.12 -9.86
C ALA A 62 14.99 -36.40 -10.32
N ASP A 63 13.85 -36.81 -9.78
CA ASP A 63 12.57 -36.14 -10.00
C ASP A 63 12.58 -34.79 -9.29
N ILE A 64 12.69 -33.73 -10.10
CA ILE A 64 12.85 -32.34 -9.64
C ILE A 64 11.58 -31.76 -9.02
N ASP A 65 10.41 -32.32 -9.36
CA ASP A 65 9.09 -31.86 -8.93
C ASP A 65 8.38 -32.88 -8.02
N ALA A 66 9.10 -33.90 -7.53
CA ALA A 66 8.58 -34.84 -6.57
C ALA A 66 7.97 -34.10 -5.37
N MET A 67 6.84 -34.59 -4.88
CA MET A 67 6.14 -34.00 -3.73
C MET A 67 6.30 -34.87 -2.49
N ASN A 68 6.66 -34.26 -1.36
CA ASN A 68 6.61 -34.93 -0.06
C ASN A 68 5.18 -34.98 0.51
N ILE A 69 5.01 -35.51 1.74
CA ILE A 69 3.68 -35.60 2.37
C ILE A 69 2.97 -34.25 2.51
N ASP A 70 3.69 -33.13 2.51
CA ASP A 70 3.17 -31.76 2.59
C ASP A 70 2.94 -31.11 1.23
N ARG A 71 3.02 -31.90 0.16
CA ARG A 71 3.00 -31.45 -1.24
C ARG A 71 4.08 -30.40 -1.55
N LYS A 72 5.14 -30.32 -0.73
CA LYS A 72 6.28 -29.46 -1.01
C LYS A 72 7.17 -30.17 -2.02
N THR A 73 7.60 -29.42 -3.04
CA THR A 73 8.63 -29.82 -4.00
C THR A 73 10.02 -29.46 -3.45
N PRO A 74 11.11 -29.97 -4.04
CA PRO A 74 12.46 -29.52 -3.73
C PRO A 74 12.64 -28.00 -3.84
N LEU A 75 11.98 -27.34 -4.80
CA LEU A 75 12.01 -25.88 -4.95
C LEU A 75 11.40 -25.16 -3.75
N LEU A 76 10.23 -25.61 -3.27
CA LEU A 76 9.60 -25.07 -2.07
C LEU A 76 10.47 -25.27 -0.83
N MET A 77 11.06 -26.46 -0.67
CA MET A 77 12.00 -26.74 0.42
C MET A 77 13.26 -25.87 0.34
N ALA A 78 13.75 -25.58 -0.87
CA ALA A 78 14.91 -24.72 -1.06
C ALA A 78 14.64 -23.29 -0.57
N ILE A 79 13.47 -22.74 -0.88
CA ILE A 79 13.06 -21.41 -0.41
C ILE A 79 12.92 -21.38 1.12
N GLU A 80 12.43 -22.46 1.73
CA GLU A 80 12.24 -22.56 3.18
C GLU A 80 13.55 -22.74 3.96
N HIS A 81 14.52 -23.49 3.43
CA HIS A 81 15.68 -23.96 4.22
C HIS A 81 17.06 -23.59 3.65
N CYS A 82 17.16 -23.14 2.40
CA CYS A 82 18.45 -22.82 1.79
C CYS A 82 18.69 -21.32 1.79
N GLN A 83 19.81 -20.88 2.37
CA GLN A 83 20.25 -19.48 2.30
C GLN A 83 20.95 -19.15 0.98
N ASP A 84 21.66 -20.13 0.40
CA ASP A 84 22.34 -19.97 -0.88
C ASP A 84 21.33 -19.93 -2.03
N ILE A 85 21.22 -18.76 -2.66
CA ILE A 85 20.32 -18.50 -3.79
C ILE A 85 20.67 -19.33 -5.03
N SER A 86 21.93 -19.73 -5.16
CA SER A 86 22.43 -20.52 -6.30
C SER A 86 21.73 -21.88 -6.39
N VAL A 87 21.27 -22.41 -5.25
CA VAL A 87 20.51 -23.67 -5.20
C VAL A 87 19.13 -23.49 -5.83
N ILE A 88 18.45 -22.37 -5.57
CA ILE A 88 17.14 -22.05 -6.13
C ILE A 88 17.27 -21.83 -7.64
N ILE A 89 18.28 -21.06 -8.06
CA ILE A 89 18.59 -20.83 -9.48
C ILE A 89 18.86 -22.16 -10.18
N ALA A 90 19.71 -23.02 -9.61
CA ALA A 90 20.03 -24.32 -10.19
C ALA A 90 18.79 -25.20 -10.37
N LEU A 91 17.87 -25.24 -9.38
CA LEU A 91 16.62 -25.98 -9.52
C LEU A 91 15.75 -25.45 -10.67
N ILE A 92 15.57 -24.13 -10.75
CA ILE A 92 14.77 -23.49 -11.82
C ILE A 92 15.41 -23.74 -13.20
N GLU A 93 16.73 -23.60 -13.33
CA GLU A 93 17.46 -23.85 -14.59
C GLU A 93 17.40 -25.31 -15.04
N HIS A 94 17.25 -26.26 -14.10
CA HIS A 94 17.04 -27.68 -14.42
C HIS A 94 15.56 -28.04 -14.65
N GLY A 95 14.68 -27.03 -14.74
CA GLY A 95 13.28 -27.20 -15.13
C GLY A 95 12.31 -27.44 -13.98
N ALA A 96 12.66 -27.08 -12.73
CA ALA A 96 11.71 -27.14 -11.62
C ALA A 96 10.49 -26.27 -11.92
N ASN A 97 9.29 -26.77 -11.61
CA ASN A 97 8.07 -25.99 -11.82
C ASN A 97 8.04 -24.79 -10.86
N ILE A 98 8.30 -23.59 -11.40
CA ILE A 98 8.32 -22.32 -10.67
C ILE A 98 6.94 -21.94 -10.07
N ASN A 99 5.87 -22.55 -10.57
CA ASN A 99 4.50 -22.35 -10.14
C ASN A 99 3.92 -23.61 -9.46
N CYS A 100 4.78 -24.49 -8.93
CA CYS A 100 4.33 -25.59 -8.08
C CYS A 100 3.58 -25.06 -6.85
N ALA A 101 2.84 -25.92 -6.16
CA ALA A 101 1.93 -25.51 -5.10
C ALA A 101 1.94 -26.51 -3.95
N ASP A 102 2.06 -26.01 -2.71
CA ASP A 102 1.97 -26.83 -1.50
C ASP A 102 0.52 -27.24 -1.17
N LYS A 103 0.29 -27.86 0.00
CA LYS A 103 -1.05 -28.18 0.50
C LYS A 103 -2.00 -26.98 0.62
N ASN A 104 -1.44 -25.79 0.86
CA ASN A 104 -2.19 -24.55 1.00
C ASN A 104 -2.22 -23.78 -0.33
N ASN A 105 -1.88 -24.40 -1.44
CA ASN A 105 -1.76 -23.77 -2.76
C ASN A 105 -0.81 -22.56 -2.80
N ASN A 106 0.14 -22.46 -1.85
CA ASN A 106 1.18 -21.44 -1.90
C ASN A 106 2.20 -21.84 -2.97
N THR A 107 2.42 -20.93 -3.92
CA THR A 107 3.51 -21.07 -4.90
C THR A 107 4.87 -20.74 -4.28
N PRO A 108 5.99 -21.07 -4.94
CA PRO A 108 7.31 -20.57 -4.58
C PRO A 108 7.35 -19.08 -4.25
N LEU A 109 6.65 -18.25 -5.04
CA LEU A 109 6.59 -16.80 -4.80
C LEU A 109 5.82 -16.46 -3.52
N HIS A 110 4.67 -17.11 -3.26
CA HIS A 110 3.95 -16.96 -1.98
C HIS A 110 4.85 -17.36 -0.80
N PHE A 111 5.56 -18.49 -0.89
CA PHE A 111 6.48 -18.95 0.14
C PHE A 111 7.60 -17.95 0.41
N ALA A 112 8.18 -17.38 -0.65
CA ALA A 112 9.26 -16.42 -0.54
C ALA A 112 8.79 -15.14 0.17
N VAL A 113 7.56 -14.67 -0.10
CA VAL A 113 6.96 -13.54 0.63
C VAL A 113 6.64 -13.90 2.08
N ILE A 114 6.01 -15.05 2.33
CA ILE A 114 5.62 -15.47 3.69
C ILE A 114 6.82 -15.59 4.63
N ASN A 115 7.97 -16.03 4.09
CA ASN A 115 9.21 -16.25 4.81
C ASN A 115 10.23 -15.10 4.61
N GLU A 116 9.82 -13.96 4.06
CA GLU A 116 10.65 -12.75 3.89
C GLU A 116 11.99 -13.02 3.15
N ARG A 117 11.97 -13.95 2.19
CA ARG A 117 13.13 -14.38 1.41
C ARG A 117 13.34 -13.46 0.20
N HIS A 118 13.76 -12.21 0.43
CA HIS A 118 13.88 -11.19 -0.63
C HIS A 118 14.72 -11.62 -1.84
N SER A 119 15.86 -12.29 -1.64
CA SER A 119 16.69 -12.78 -2.76
C SER A 119 15.99 -13.88 -3.58
N ALA A 120 15.16 -14.71 -2.94
CA ALA A 120 14.36 -15.70 -3.65
C ALA A 120 13.23 -15.04 -4.44
N ILE A 121 12.61 -13.99 -3.89
CA ILE A 121 11.62 -13.16 -4.62
C ILE A 121 12.26 -12.60 -5.89
N ASP A 122 13.44 -11.99 -5.79
CA ASP A 122 14.11 -11.39 -6.95
C ASP A 122 14.38 -12.42 -8.06
N VAL A 123 14.83 -13.63 -7.70
CA VAL A 123 15.04 -14.73 -8.66
C VAL A 123 13.71 -15.21 -9.25
N LEU A 124 12.68 -15.42 -8.44
CA LEU A 124 11.39 -15.92 -8.92
C LEU A 124 10.72 -14.93 -9.88
N LEU A 125 10.78 -13.63 -9.59
CA LEU A 125 10.29 -12.60 -10.49
C LEU A 125 11.12 -12.52 -11.78
N HIS A 126 12.45 -12.65 -11.69
CA HIS A 126 13.33 -12.70 -12.86
C HIS A 126 12.97 -13.85 -13.81
N PHE A 127 12.67 -15.02 -13.26
CA PHE A 127 12.20 -16.19 -14.03
C PHE A 127 10.70 -16.19 -14.32
N LYS A 128 10.02 -15.04 -14.16
CA LYS A 128 8.60 -14.81 -14.52
C LYS A 128 7.63 -15.77 -13.81
N ALA A 129 7.84 -16.02 -12.51
CA ALA A 129 6.85 -16.70 -11.67
C ALA A 129 5.47 -16.05 -11.81
N ASP A 130 4.41 -16.86 -11.84
CA ASP A 130 3.05 -16.38 -12.07
C ASP A 130 2.49 -15.73 -10.80
N VAL A 131 2.32 -14.41 -10.85
CA VAL A 131 1.76 -13.58 -9.77
C VAL A 131 0.24 -13.62 -9.68
N SER A 132 -0.43 -14.20 -10.68
CA SER A 132 -1.90 -14.27 -10.73
C SER A 132 -2.48 -15.43 -9.92
N ILE A 133 -1.64 -16.43 -9.59
CA ILE A 133 -2.04 -17.59 -8.79
C ILE A 133 -2.44 -17.11 -7.38
N ARG A 134 -3.52 -17.69 -6.87
CA ARG A 134 -4.04 -17.43 -5.52
C ARG A 134 -3.85 -18.66 -4.64
N ASN A 135 -3.50 -18.44 -3.38
CA ASN A 135 -3.37 -19.53 -2.41
C ASN A 135 -4.75 -20.02 -1.92
N SER A 136 -4.78 -20.93 -0.95
CA SER A 136 -6.04 -21.51 -0.44
C SER A 136 -6.94 -20.52 0.29
N ASP A 137 -6.40 -19.40 0.76
CA ASP A 137 -7.18 -18.28 1.32
C ASP A 137 -7.68 -17.32 0.23
N GLY A 138 -7.41 -17.61 -1.05
CA GLY A 138 -7.68 -16.72 -2.17
C GLY A 138 -6.72 -15.54 -2.25
N ASN A 139 -5.70 -15.47 -1.39
CA ASN A 139 -4.75 -14.37 -1.38
C ASN A 139 -3.84 -14.47 -2.61
N SER A 140 -3.72 -13.37 -3.35
CA SER A 140 -2.63 -13.17 -4.31
C SER A 140 -1.33 -12.81 -3.58
N VAL A 141 -0.21 -12.79 -4.29
CA VAL A 141 1.07 -12.34 -3.73
C VAL A 141 0.99 -10.90 -3.20
N VAL A 142 0.20 -10.03 -3.83
CA VAL A 142 0.00 -8.63 -3.39
C VAL A 142 -0.68 -8.60 -2.03
N HIS A 143 -1.72 -9.41 -1.80
CA HIS A 143 -2.35 -9.53 -0.48
C HIS A 143 -1.33 -9.94 0.58
N LEU A 144 -0.45 -10.91 0.28
CA LEU A 144 0.56 -11.35 1.22
C LEU A 144 1.56 -10.24 1.56
N CYS A 145 2.01 -9.45 0.58
CA CYS A 145 2.88 -8.29 0.85
C CYS A 145 2.20 -7.28 1.77
N VAL A 146 0.91 -7.01 1.55
CA VAL A 146 0.12 -6.12 2.41
C VAL A 146 -0.01 -6.68 3.83
N LEU A 147 -0.41 -7.94 3.98
CA LEU A 147 -0.60 -8.60 5.28
C LEU A 147 0.70 -8.75 6.07
N LYS A 148 1.84 -8.85 5.37
CA LYS A 148 3.19 -8.84 5.95
C LYS A 148 3.74 -7.45 6.19
N ASN A 149 3.03 -6.40 5.79
CA ASN A 149 3.47 -5.02 5.88
C ASN A 149 4.79 -4.75 5.12
N ASP A 150 5.04 -5.50 4.04
CA ASP A 150 6.29 -5.48 3.27
C ASP A 150 6.18 -4.56 2.04
N MET A 151 6.36 -3.27 2.29
CA MET A 151 6.38 -2.22 1.25
C MET A 151 7.47 -2.45 0.20
N GLN A 152 8.63 -2.97 0.60
CA GLN A 152 9.75 -3.15 -0.32
C GLN A 152 9.43 -4.20 -1.37
N THR A 153 8.91 -5.35 -0.94
CA THR A 153 8.50 -6.42 -1.86
C THR A 153 7.27 -6.02 -2.66
N LEU A 154 6.32 -5.31 -2.07
CA LEU A 154 5.16 -4.77 -2.79
C LEU A 154 5.61 -3.92 -3.99
N LYS A 155 6.49 -2.95 -3.76
CA LYS A 155 7.03 -2.09 -4.83
C LYS A 155 7.75 -2.89 -5.91
N LYS A 156 8.57 -3.89 -5.52
CA LYS A 156 9.24 -4.77 -6.49
C LYS A 156 8.25 -5.47 -7.42
N ILE A 157 7.20 -6.05 -6.86
CA ILE A 157 6.18 -6.78 -7.62
C ILE A 157 5.41 -5.81 -8.53
N LEU A 158 4.96 -4.67 -8.01
CA LEU A 158 4.15 -3.70 -8.77
C LEU A 158 4.94 -3.00 -9.88
N GLN A 159 6.26 -2.88 -9.77
CA GLN A 159 7.12 -2.25 -10.77
C GLN A 159 7.51 -3.19 -11.93
N CYS A 160 7.18 -4.47 -11.87
CA CYS A 160 7.43 -5.40 -12.96
C CYS A 160 6.39 -5.23 -14.08
N GLU A 161 6.71 -4.43 -15.10
CA GLU A 161 5.82 -4.14 -16.25
C GLU A 161 5.38 -5.40 -17.03
N ASP A 162 6.21 -6.46 -17.04
CA ASP A 162 5.92 -7.72 -17.71
C ASP A 162 4.86 -8.58 -17.00
N LEU A 163 4.51 -8.25 -15.74
CA LEU A 163 3.62 -9.07 -14.92
C LEU A 163 2.19 -8.57 -14.99
N LYS A 164 1.26 -9.48 -15.33
CA LYS A 164 -0.18 -9.19 -15.32
C LYS A 164 -0.73 -9.31 -13.91
N ILE A 165 -0.60 -8.23 -13.14
CA ILE A 165 -1.11 -8.17 -11.77
C ILE A 165 -2.57 -7.67 -11.80
N ASP A 166 -3.47 -8.49 -11.28
CA ASP A 166 -4.82 -8.06 -10.93
C ASP A 166 -4.77 -7.36 -9.56
N ILE A 167 -4.63 -6.03 -9.57
CA ILE A 167 -4.49 -5.21 -8.36
C ILE A 167 -5.75 -5.25 -7.48
N ASP A 168 -6.88 -5.59 -8.07
CA ASP A 168 -8.21 -5.61 -7.47
C ASP A 168 -8.72 -7.04 -7.22
N ALA A 169 -7.84 -8.03 -7.34
CA ALA A 169 -8.11 -9.43 -7.04
C ALA A 169 -8.77 -9.56 -5.66
N LYS A 170 -9.85 -10.33 -5.55
CA LYS A 170 -10.48 -10.63 -4.25
C LYS A 170 -9.96 -11.94 -3.65
N ASN A 171 -9.66 -11.92 -2.36
CA ASN A 171 -9.43 -13.16 -1.60
C ASN A 171 -10.76 -13.84 -1.17
N ASN A 172 -10.68 -14.93 -0.41
CA ASN A 172 -11.87 -15.66 0.05
C ASN A 172 -12.70 -14.90 1.09
N LEU A 173 -12.17 -13.79 1.63
CA LEU A 173 -12.91 -12.84 2.47
C LEU A 173 -13.56 -11.73 1.62
N GLU A 174 -13.59 -11.86 0.30
CA GLU A 174 -14.00 -10.85 -0.67
C GLU A 174 -13.21 -9.53 -0.57
N GLU A 175 -12.04 -9.54 0.05
CA GLU A 175 -11.21 -8.35 0.20
C GLU A 175 -10.29 -8.17 -0.99
N THR A 176 -10.15 -6.94 -1.46
CA THR A 176 -9.06 -6.55 -2.34
C THR A 176 -7.79 -6.23 -1.52
N PRO A 177 -6.60 -6.20 -2.13
CA PRO A 177 -5.39 -5.77 -1.44
C PRO A 177 -5.51 -4.40 -0.77
N LEU A 178 -6.25 -3.47 -1.40
CA LEU A 178 -6.53 -2.15 -0.83
C LEU A 178 -7.35 -2.24 0.46
N MET A 179 -8.36 -3.12 0.51
CA MET A 179 -9.14 -3.33 1.75
C MET A 179 -8.28 -3.94 2.85
N SER A 180 -7.45 -4.93 2.53
CA SER A 180 -6.52 -5.50 3.51
C SER A 180 -5.54 -4.43 4.02
N ALA A 181 -5.08 -3.52 3.15
CA ALA A 181 -4.18 -2.42 3.55
C ALA A 181 -4.86 -1.41 4.47
N VAL A 182 -6.12 -1.08 4.20
CA VAL A 182 -6.97 -0.25 5.08
C VAL A 182 -7.15 -0.89 6.45
N LYS A 183 -7.30 -2.22 6.52
CA LYS A 183 -7.42 -2.98 7.79
C LYS A 183 -6.11 -3.06 8.57
N VAL A 184 -4.98 -3.14 7.88
CA VAL A 184 -3.64 -3.09 8.50
C VAL A 184 -3.28 -1.66 8.94
N GLU A 185 -4.04 -0.65 8.49
CA GLU A 185 -3.83 0.78 8.79
C GLU A 185 -2.46 1.31 8.31
N ASN A 186 -1.86 0.69 7.28
CA ASN A 186 -0.64 1.21 6.67
C ASN A 186 -0.97 2.16 5.51
N LEU A 187 -0.92 3.47 5.80
CA LEU A 187 -1.16 4.53 4.84
C LEU A 187 -0.17 4.56 3.67
N GLU A 188 1.08 4.13 3.87
CA GLU A 188 2.07 4.08 2.79
C GLU A 188 1.68 3.01 1.76
N ILE A 189 1.26 1.83 2.21
CA ILE A 189 0.78 0.74 1.33
C ILE A 189 -0.51 1.18 0.62
N VAL A 190 -1.45 1.80 1.34
CA VAL A 190 -2.67 2.33 0.73
C VAL A 190 -2.35 3.29 -0.40
N ARG A 191 -1.44 4.26 -0.17
CA ARG A 191 -0.99 5.20 -1.21
C ARG A 191 -0.39 4.50 -2.42
N GLU A 192 0.49 3.53 -2.20
CA GLU A 192 1.13 2.80 -3.29
C GLU A 192 0.09 2.05 -4.14
N LEU A 193 -0.86 1.34 -3.51
CA LEU A 193 -1.93 0.63 -4.20
C LEU A 193 -2.84 1.57 -5.00
N LEU A 194 -3.21 2.72 -4.43
CA LEU A 194 -4.01 3.73 -5.11
C LEU A 194 -3.26 4.35 -6.30
N LEU A 195 -1.96 4.60 -6.15
CA LEU A 195 -1.10 5.13 -7.21
C LEU A 195 -1.02 4.19 -8.43
N VAL A 196 -1.01 2.88 -8.22
CA VAL A 196 -1.04 1.90 -9.31
C VAL A 196 -2.46 1.57 -9.80
N GLY A 197 -3.48 2.26 -9.29
CA GLY A 197 -4.84 2.21 -9.80
C GLY A 197 -5.79 1.24 -9.09
N ALA A 198 -5.50 0.82 -7.85
CA ALA A 198 -6.44 0.03 -7.07
C ALA A 198 -7.78 0.75 -6.87
N SER A 199 -8.89 0.04 -7.07
CA SER A 199 -10.22 0.62 -7.04
C SER A 199 -10.74 0.83 -5.62
N VAL A 200 -11.10 2.07 -5.30
CA VAL A 200 -11.80 2.43 -4.05
C VAL A 200 -13.29 2.07 -4.06
N ARG A 201 -13.82 1.56 -5.18
CA ARG A 201 -15.26 1.31 -5.37
C ARG A 201 -15.65 -0.16 -5.22
N ILE A 202 -14.70 -1.07 -5.31
CA ILE A 202 -14.99 -2.49 -5.13
C ILE A 202 -15.41 -2.70 -3.69
N SER A 203 -16.48 -3.46 -3.48
CA SER A 203 -16.99 -3.78 -2.16
C SER A 203 -16.67 -5.22 -1.77
N GLY A 204 -16.32 -5.45 -0.51
CA GLY A 204 -16.05 -6.78 0.02
C GLY A 204 -17.29 -7.43 0.63
N ILE A 205 -17.08 -8.27 1.65
CA ILE A 205 -18.16 -8.87 2.43
C ILE A 205 -19.11 -7.77 2.92
N ARG A 206 -20.42 -8.07 2.88
CA ARG A 206 -21.50 -7.15 3.26
C ARG A 206 -21.55 -5.86 2.45
N ALA A 207 -21.08 -5.86 1.20
CA ALA A 207 -21.01 -4.65 0.37
C ALA A 207 -20.18 -3.51 1.02
N SER A 208 -19.26 -3.84 1.93
CA SER A 208 -18.41 -2.86 2.59
C SER A 208 -17.30 -2.41 1.64
N THR A 209 -17.29 -1.12 1.27
CA THR A 209 -16.19 -0.51 0.47
C THR A 209 -14.96 -0.21 1.34
N PRO A 210 -13.78 0.11 0.77
CA PRO A 210 -12.61 0.57 1.52
C PRO A 210 -12.92 1.75 2.45
N LEU A 211 -13.78 2.68 2.04
CA LEU A 211 -14.17 3.82 2.86
C LEU A 211 -15.03 3.41 4.06
N HIS A 212 -15.93 2.42 3.89
CA HIS A 212 -16.64 1.81 5.03
C HIS A 212 -15.66 1.16 6.01
N ALA A 213 -14.69 0.39 5.49
CA ALA A 213 -13.70 -0.30 6.32
C ALA A 213 -12.85 0.71 7.12
N ALA A 214 -12.39 1.78 6.48
CA ALA A 214 -11.61 2.84 7.15
C ALA A 214 -12.38 3.46 8.33
N LEU A 215 -13.68 3.72 8.17
CA LEU A 215 -14.52 4.31 9.21
C LEU A 215 -14.99 3.32 10.29
N LYS A 216 -15.06 2.02 9.98
CA LYS A 216 -15.37 0.96 10.96
C LYS A 216 -14.18 0.65 11.87
N ASN A 217 -12.96 0.74 11.35
CA ASN A 217 -11.75 0.48 12.11
C ASN A 217 -11.56 1.52 13.24
N SER A 218 -10.99 1.07 14.36
CA SER A 218 -10.71 1.90 15.53
C SER A 218 -9.26 1.66 15.99
N PRO A 219 -8.41 2.70 16.11
CA PRO A 219 -8.73 4.12 15.91
C PRO A 219 -8.89 4.50 14.43
N THR A 220 -9.94 5.26 14.11
CA THR A 220 -10.17 5.75 12.75
C THR A 220 -9.15 6.84 12.39
N ASN A 221 -8.41 6.65 11.30
CA ASN A 221 -7.39 7.60 10.83
C ASN A 221 -7.97 8.56 9.77
N MET A 222 -8.02 9.87 10.07
CA MET A 222 -8.51 10.89 9.14
C MET A 222 -7.70 10.96 7.84
N GLU A 223 -6.37 10.83 7.93
CA GLU A 223 -5.50 10.88 6.75
C GLU A 223 -5.82 9.74 5.78
N LEU A 224 -6.14 8.56 6.31
CA LEU A 224 -6.57 7.41 5.51
C LEU A 224 -7.91 7.65 4.82
N VAL A 225 -8.87 8.25 5.54
CA VAL A 225 -10.18 8.62 5.00
C VAL A 225 -10.03 9.64 3.88
N GLU A 226 -9.23 10.69 4.10
CA GLU A 226 -8.93 11.71 3.09
C GLU A 226 -8.24 11.11 1.86
N GLU A 227 -7.27 10.21 2.05
CA GLU A 227 -6.59 9.54 0.95
C GLU A 227 -7.57 8.76 0.07
N LEU A 228 -8.46 7.95 0.66
CA LEU A 228 -9.50 7.23 -0.11
C LEU A 228 -10.46 8.20 -0.81
N LEU A 229 -10.84 9.29 -0.14
CA LEU A 229 -11.69 10.31 -0.72
C LEU A 229 -11.03 10.99 -1.90
N TRP A 230 -9.71 11.22 -1.90
CA TRP A 230 -8.96 11.76 -3.04
C TRP A 230 -9.06 10.87 -4.28
N TYR A 231 -9.15 9.56 -4.10
CA TYR A 231 -9.31 8.60 -5.19
C TYR A 231 -10.78 8.30 -5.54
N ASN A 232 -11.70 9.19 -5.17
CA ASN A 232 -13.12 9.15 -5.56
C ASN A 232 -13.94 8.03 -4.89
N ALA A 233 -13.63 7.73 -3.62
CA ALA A 233 -14.48 6.86 -2.81
C ALA A 233 -15.85 7.50 -2.60
N ASP A 234 -16.92 6.72 -2.77
CA ASP A 234 -18.28 7.23 -2.63
C ASP A 234 -18.71 7.27 -1.17
N VAL A 235 -19.28 8.40 -0.76
CA VAL A 235 -19.73 8.69 0.60
C VAL A 235 -21.16 8.18 0.86
N PHE A 236 -21.88 7.81 -0.21
CA PHE A 236 -23.28 7.40 -0.18
C PHE A 236 -23.51 5.94 -0.58
N ASP A 237 -22.47 5.18 -0.87
CA ASP A 237 -22.60 3.73 -1.09
C ASP A 237 -23.18 3.08 0.17
N TYR A 238 -24.18 2.21 -0.01
CA TYR A 238 -24.77 1.45 1.09
C TYR A 238 -24.06 0.11 1.25
N ASP A 239 -23.69 -0.21 2.49
CA ASP A 239 -23.39 -1.59 2.86
C ASP A 239 -24.68 -2.40 3.09
N MET A 240 -24.54 -3.69 3.40
CA MET A 240 -25.69 -4.58 3.69
C MET A 240 -26.43 -4.24 4.97
N ASP A 241 -25.89 -3.37 5.83
CA ASP A 241 -26.56 -2.81 7.01
C ASP A 241 -27.35 -1.52 6.66
N LEU A 242 -27.40 -1.17 5.37
CA LEU A 242 -27.96 0.09 4.87
C LEU A 242 -27.29 1.32 5.49
N LEU A 243 -26.03 1.19 5.89
CA LEU A 243 -25.21 2.28 6.36
C LEU A 243 -24.32 2.75 5.21
N THR A 244 -24.23 4.06 5.07
CA THR A 244 -23.21 4.68 4.19
C THR A 244 -21.99 5.09 4.99
N PRO A 245 -20.86 5.43 4.36
CA PRO A 245 -19.73 6.05 5.04
C PRO A 245 -20.13 7.27 5.86
N LEU A 246 -21.04 8.11 5.37
CA LEU A 246 -21.54 9.24 6.16
C LEU A 246 -22.29 8.78 7.43
N HIS A 247 -23.09 7.72 7.36
CA HIS A 247 -23.74 7.15 8.55
C HIS A 247 -22.72 6.65 9.58
N LEU A 248 -21.65 5.99 9.12
CA LEU A 248 -20.59 5.49 10.00
C LEU A 248 -19.83 6.64 10.67
N ALA A 249 -19.51 7.70 9.92
CA ALA A 249 -18.90 8.92 10.47
C ALA A 249 -19.80 9.61 11.50
N LEU A 250 -21.12 9.63 11.28
CA LEU A 250 -22.07 10.14 12.27
C LEU A 250 -22.12 9.26 13.51
N ASN A 251 -22.17 7.93 13.36
CA ASN A 251 -22.14 7.02 14.50
C ASN A 251 -20.89 7.25 15.37
N LYS A 252 -19.73 7.53 14.77
CA LYS A 252 -18.50 7.86 15.52
C LYS A 252 -18.67 9.10 16.42
N TYR A 253 -19.34 10.14 15.94
CA TYR A 253 -19.68 11.32 16.75
C TYR A 253 -20.52 10.96 17.98
N TYR A 254 -21.50 10.07 17.84
CA TYR A 254 -22.33 9.64 18.96
C TYR A 254 -21.66 8.58 19.86
N GLU A 255 -20.69 7.82 19.35
CA GLU A 255 -19.86 6.90 20.14
C GLU A 255 -18.93 7.66 21.10
N LYS A 256 -18.43 8.82 20.67
CA LYS A 256 -17.58 9.71 21.46
C LYS A 256 -18.09 11.13 21.31
N GLU A 257 -18.93 11.56 22.25
CA GLU A 257 -19.60 12.89 22.30
C GLU A 257 -18.65 14.11 22.22
N SER A 258 -17.33 13.88 22.22
CA SER A 258 -16.24 14.86 22.05
C SER A 258 -15.63 14.95 20.65
N ASP A 259 -15.95 14.04 19.72
CA ASP A 259 -15.41 14.09 18.36
C ASP A 259 -16.22 15.11 17.53
N ASN A 260 -15.73 16.33 17.41
CA ASN A 260 -16.25 17.53 16.73
C ASN A 260 -16.77 17.42 15.25
N LEU A 261 -17.46 16.35 14.87
CA LEU A 261 -18.03 16.06 13.56
C LEU A 261 -17.01 16.06 12.41
N VAL A 262 -15.71 15.94 12.69
CA VAL A 262 -14.67 16.15 11.67
C VAL A 262 -14.83 15.17 10.52
N PHE A 263 -15.05 13.88 10.78
CA PHE A 263 -15.25 12.91 9.70
C PHE A 263 -16.44 13.29 8.80
N SER A 264 -17.60 13.59 9.39
CA SER A 264 -18.79 13.98 8.63
C SER A 264 -18.57 15.28 7.86
N LYS A 265 -17.92 16.27 8.46
CA LYS A 265 -17.59 17.55 7.80
C LYS A 265 -16.61 17.34 6.65
N THR A 266 -15.57 16.52 6.82
CA THR A 266 -14.61 16.18 5.76
C THR A 266 -15.30 15.45 4.62
N LEU A 267 -16.11 14.42 4.91
CA LEU A 267 -16.90 13.71 3.88
C LEU A 267 -17.77 14.67 3.07
N LEU A 268 -18.49 15.58 3.74
CA LEU A 268 -19.36 16.57 3.08
C LEU A 268 -18.58 17.60 2.25
N LYS A 269 -17.38 18.01 2.69
CA LYS A 269 -16.49 18.85 1.87
C LYS A 269 -16.20 18.16 0.54
N PHE A 270 -15.79 16.89 0.57
CA PHE A 270 -15.48 16.10 -0.64
C PHE A 270 -16.71 15.84 -1.52
N VAL A 271 -17.89 15.63 -0.93
CA VAL A 271 -19.14 15.54 -1.69
C VAL A 271 -19.41 16.86 -2.42
N ALA A 272 -19.33 18.00 -1.73
CA ALA A 272 -19.56 19.31 -2.34
C ALA A 272 -18.55 19.60 -3.46
N LEU A 273 -17.31 19.14 -3.33
CA LEU A 273 -16.27 19.26 -4.35
C LEU A 273 -16.59 18.51 -5.65
N ARG A 274 -17.29 17.37 -5.56
CA ARG A 274 -17.37 16.39 -6.65
C ARG A 274 -18.77 16.22 -7.21
N ASN A 275 -19.76 16.04 -6.33
CA ASN A 275 -21.09 15.55 -6.67
C ASN A 275 -22.13 16.67 -6.76
N GLY A 276 -21.73 17.92 -6.51
CA GLY A 276 -22.64 19.06 -6.45
C GLY A 276 -23.59 18.95 -5.27
N ASP A 277 -24.81 19.46 -5.42
CA ASP A 277 -25.84 19.47 -4.37
C ASP A 277 -26.46 18.08 -4.14
N ARG A 278 -26.37 17.60 -2.90
CA ARG A 278 -27.00 16.37 -2.36
C ARG A 278 -27.83 16.64 -1.10
N THR A 279 -28.31 17.87 -0.90
CA THR A 279 -29.11 18.26 0.27
C THR A 279 -30.38 17.42 0.41
N ASP A 280 -31.00 17.01 -0.69
CA ASP A 280 -32.15 16.10 -0.68
C ASP A 280 -31.79 14.75 -0.08
N TRP A 281 -30.66 14.14 -0.47
CA TRP A 281 -30.26 12.85 0.08
C TRP A 281 -30.03 12.95 1.59
N ILE A 282 -29.27 13.97 2.02
CA ILE A 282 -28.90 14.18 3.43
C ILE A 282 -30.17 14.45 4.27
N SER A 283 -31.10 15.26 3.75
CA SER A 283 -32.34 15.58 4.45
C SER A 283 -33.27 14.37 4.58
N HIS A 284 -33.41 13.52 3.57
CA HIS A 284 -34.33 12.39 3.62
C HIS A 284 -33.78 11.20 4.40
N HIS A 285 -32.48 10.88 4.27
CA HIS A 285 -31.93 9.62 4.77
C HIS A 285 -31.31 9.71 6.16
N ALA A 286 -30.90 10.91 6.58
CA ALA A 286 -30.21 11.08 7.85
C ALA A 286 -31.07 11.78 8.92
N SER A 287 -32.06 12.60 8.54
CA SER A 287 -32.81 13.46 9.47
C SER A 287 -33.65 12.72 10.52
N ALA A 288 -34.16 11.53 10.18
CA ALA A 288 -34.95 10.72 11.11
C ALA A 288 -34.08 10.04 12.18
N ARG A 289 -32.77 9.91 11.94
CA ARG A 289 -31.85 9.12 12.77
C ARG A 289 -30.91 9.98 13.61
N TYR A 290 -30.58 11.19 13.14
CA TYR A 290 -29.58 12.04 13.78
C TYR A 290 -30.14 13.47 13.94
N ASP A 291 -30.04 14.01 15.14
CA ASP A 291 -30.48 15.37 15.49
C ASP A 291 -29.55 16.46 14.92
N ILE A 292 -28.30 16.11 14.59
CA ILE A 292 -27.28 17.04 14.06
C ILE A 292 -27.44 17.39 12.57
N ILE A 293 -28.41 16.78 11.87
CA ILE A 293 -28.59 16.97 10.42
C ILE A 293 -28.88 18.41 9.99
N PRO A 294 -29.67 19.22 10.70
CA PRO A 294 -29.84 20.63 10.37
C PRO A 294 -28.51 21.41 10.40
N GLU A 295 -27.63 21.13 11.37
CA GLU A 295 -26.30 21.74 11.43
C GLU A 295 -25.44 21.31 10.23
N LEU A 296 -25.43 20.01 9.91
CA LEU A 296 -24.65 19.49 8.79
C LEU A 296 -25.16 19.98 7.44
N LEU A 297 -26.47 20.12 7.26
CA LEU A 297 -27.05 20.72 6.05
C LEU A 297 -26.67 22.19 5.91
N LYS A 298 -26.68 22.96 7.01
CA LYS A 298 -26.20 24.35 7.00
C LYS A 298 -24.73 24.41 6.59
N TYR A 299 -23.90 23.57 7.20
CA TYR A 299 -22.48 23.47 6.88
C TYR A 299 -22.23 23.05 5.42
N TYR A 300 -22.95 22.05 4.92
CA TYR A 300 -22.82 21.57 3.55
C TYR A 300 -23.25 22.64 2.52
N LYS A 301 -24.30 23.42 2.80
CA LYS A 301 -24.67 24.58 1.98
C LYS A 301 -23.58 25.65 1.96
N MET A 302 -22.88 25.87 3.08
CA MET A 302 -21.71 26.76 3.10
C MET A 302 -20.57 26.21 2.24
N CYS A 303 -20.33 24.89 2.27
CA CYS A 303 -19.34 24.24 1.40
C CYS A 303 -19.68 24.47 -0.09
N LEU A 304 -20.92 24.21 -0.50
CA LEU A 304 -21.38 24.43 -1.88
C LEU A 304 -21.21 25.90 -2.31
N ALA A 305 -21.62 26.84 -1.46
CA ALA A 305 -21.46 28.27 -1.76
C ALA A 305 -19.98 28.68 -1.91
N GLU A 306 -19.10 28.11 -1.09
CA GLU A 306 -17.66 28.38 -1.19
C GLU A 306 -17.05 27.79 -2.48
N VAL A 307 -17.43 26.57 -2.87
CA VAL A 307 -17.03 25.96 -4.14
C VAL A 307 -17.50 26.82 -5.32
N CYS A 308 -18.78 27.22 -5.35
CA CYS A 308 -19.29 28.08 -6.42
C CYS A 308 -18.56 29.42 -6.49
N ARG A 309 -18.21 30.01 -5.34
CA ARG A 309 -17.46 31.26 -5.30
C ARG A 309 -16.04 31.07 -5.85
N MET A 310 -15.35 30.01 -5.46
CA MET A 310 -14.02 29.67 -6.00
C MET A 310 -14.05 29.49 -7.51
N GLU A 311 -15.03 28.74 -8.03
CA GLU A 311 -15.21 28.53 -9.46
C GLU A 311 -15.42 29.86 -10.19
N SER A 312 -16.23 30.77 -9.65
CA SER A 312 -16.49 32.07 -10.27
C SER A 312 -15.31 33.06 -10.20
N GLU A 313 -14.48 32.99 -9.16
CA GLU A 313 -13.44 33.98 -8.86
C GLU A 313 -12.02 33.54 -9.28
N LEU A 314 -11.72 32.23 -9.29
CA LEU A 314 -10.38 31.70 -9.51
C LEU A 314 -10.24 30.71 -10.67
N ILE A 315 -11.32 30.03 -11.05
CA ILE A 315 -11.23 28.86 -11.93
C ILE A 315 -11.95 29.15 -13.25
N HIS A 316 -11.18 29.57 -14.25
CA HIS A 316 -11.72 29.82 -15.59
C HIS A 316 -12.27 28.53 -16.22
N GLU A 317 -13.22 28.68 -17.14
CA GLU A 317 -14.22 27.73 -17.69
C GLU A 317 -13.80 26.27 -18.01
N ASN A 318 -12.53 25.89 -17.89
CA ASN A 318 -11.97 24.61 -18.32
C ASN A 318 -11.37 23.72 -17.20
N ILE A 319 -11.48 24.10 -15.92
CA ILE A 319 -10.97 23.30 -14.78
C ILE A 319 -12.02 23.34 -13.67
N SER A 320 -12.27 22.22 -12.97
CA SER A 320 -13.10 22.19 -11.74
C SER A 320 -12.26 22.50 -10.49
N PHE A 321 -12.88 22.93 -9.38
CA PHE A 321 -12.12 23.10 -8.13
C PHE A 321 -11.44 21.81 -7.65
N TYR A 322 -12.08 20.67 -7.88
CA TYR A 322 -11.47 19.37 -7.64
C TYR A 322 -10.20 19.14 -8.48
N GLU A 323 -10.25 19.40 -9.78
CA GLU A 323 -9.08 19.32 -10.66
C GLU A 323 -8.03 20.37 -10.31
N PHE A 324 -8.42 21.55 -9.86
CA PHE A 324 -7.50 22.56 -9.35
C PHE A 324 -6.74 22.03 -8.11
N VAL A 325 -7.42 21.44 -7.14
CA VAL A 325 -6.75 20.93 -5.93
C VAL A 325 -5.87 19.71 -6.24
N ILE A 326 -6.35 18.78 -7.07
CA ILE A 326 -5.61 17.56 -7.44
C ILE A 326 -4.47 17.83 -8.44
N GLN A 327 -4.73 18.55 -9.53
CA GLN A 327 -3.75 18.79 -10.60
C GLN A 327 -2.82 19.97 -10.28
N GLY A 328 -3.30 20.95 -9.51
CA GLY A 328 -2.59 22.16 -9.04
C GLY A 328 -1.43 21.88 -8.10
N LEU A 329 -1.66 21.01 -7.12
CA LEU A 329 -0.76 20.87 -5.97
C LEU A 329 0.16 19.64 -6.05
N ASN A 330 -0.21 18.61 -6.83
CA ASN A 330 0.57 17.36 -6.95
C ASN A 330 1.58 17.28 -8.10
N LYS A 331 1.88 18.39 -8.79
CA LYS A 331 2.96 18.48 -9.83
C LYS A 331 3.14 17.21 -10.69
N ARG A 332 2.26 17.01 -11.67
CA ARG A 332 2.65 16.34 -12.93
C ARG A 332 1.83 16.77 -14.16
N ALA A 333 0.57 17.18 -14.04
CA ALA A 333 -0.26 17.50 -15.20
C ALA A 333 -0.25 18.99 -15.66
N LEU A 334 0.05 19.95 -14.78
CA LEU A 334 0.04 21.39 -15.16
C LEU A 334 1.32 21.87 -15.86
N LEU A 335 2.38 21.06 -15.86
CA LEU A 335 3.60 21.35 -16.61
C LEU A 335 3.41 21.19 -18.13
N GLU A 336 2.42 20.42 -18.58
CA GLU A 336 2.13 20.23 -20.01
C GLU A 336 1.19 21.30 -20.58
N LYS A 337 0.43 22.02 -19.74
CA LYS A 337 -0.57 23.03 -20.18
C LYS A 337 -0.15 24.50 -20.00
N ARG A 338 1.11 24.80 -19.69
CA ARG A 338 1.64 26.17 -19.52
C ARG A 338 0.76 27.07 -18.63
N ILE A 339 0.49 26.66 -17.39
CA ILE A 339 -0.06 27.56 -16.37
C ILE A 339 1.08 27.96 -15.42
N ASP A 340 1.76 29.06 -15.71
CA ASP A 340 2.87 29.61 -14.90
C ASP A 340 2.41 30.29 -13.58
N TYR A 341 1.17 30.08 -13.11
CA TYR A 341 0.46 31.07 -12.28
C TYR A 341 0.08 30.70 -10.83
N PHE A 342 0.68 29.70 -10.20
CA PHE A 342 0.46 29.50 -8.74
C PHE A 342 1.70 29.88 -7.94
N THR A 343 1.91 31.19 -7.80
CA THR A 343 2.86 31.70 -6.81
C THR A 343 2.37 31.37 -5.41
N PHE A 344 3.28 31.28 -4.44
CA PHE A 344 2.94 31.07 -3.03
C PHE A 344 1.91 32.09 -2.51
N ASN A 345 1.93 33.33 -3.02
CA ASN A 345 0.98 34.38 -2.65
C ASN A 345 -0.44 34.09 -3.13
N HIS A 346 -0.60 33.46 -4.30
CA HIS A 346 -1.91 33.01 -4.75
C HIS A 346 -2.45 31.92 -3.83
N ILE A 347 -1.60 30.96 -3.41
CA ILE A 347 -2.00 29.91 -2.46
C ILE A 347 -2.43 30.52 -1.13
N LEU A 348 -1.68 31.49 -0.60
CA LEU A 348 -2.07 32.22 0.62
C LEU A 348 -3.38 32.99 0.45
N PHE A 349 -3.57 33.65 -0.70
CA PHE A 349 -4.82 34.32 -1.02
C PHE A 349 -5.99 33.34 -1.03
N VAL A 350 -5.87 32.20 -1.72
CA VAL A 350 -6.93 31.17 -1.75
C VAL A 350 -7.23 30.68 -0.34
N ILE A 351 -6.21 30.34 0.45
CA ILE A 351 -6.41 29.86 1.83
C ILE A 351 -7.12 30.89 2.72
N LYS A 352 -6.83 32.18 2.55
CA LYS A 352 -7.47 33.27 3.31
C LYS A 352 -8.88 33.56 2.81
N ALA A 353 -9.05 33.55 1.50
CA ALA A 353 -10.32 33.83 0.85
C ALA A 353 -11.31 32.70 1.14
N TYR A 354 -10.89 31.44 1.18
CA TYR A 354 -11.79 30.28 1.28
C TYR A 354 -11.46 29.37 2.46
N PRO A 355 -11.91 29.74 3.67
CA PRO A 355 -11.51 29.08 4.91
C PRO A 355 -12.12 27.68 5.13
N ILE A 356 -13.23 27.31 4.48
CA ILE A 356 -13.87 26.00 4.69
C ILE A 356 -12.98 24.88 4.14
N TYR A 357 -12.34 25.12 3.00
CA TYR A 357 -11.44 24.16 2.33
C TYR A 357 -9.96 24.36 2.67
N ARG A 358 -9.65 25.26 3.59
CA ARG A 358 -8.27 25.59 3.99
C ARG A 358 -7.44 24.36 4.34
N ASP A 359 -7.96 23.49 5.21
CA ASP A 359 -7.31 22.25 5.63
C ASP A 359 -7.01 21.31 4.46
N ILE A 360 -7.98 21.11 3.57
CA ILE A 360 -7.84 20.28 2.36
C ILE A 360 -6.80 20.87 1.41
N ILE A 361 -6.84 22.17 1.16
CA ILE A 361 -5.87 22.85 0.28
C ILE A 361 -4.46 22.71 0.87
N VAL A 362 -4.33 22.90 2.18
CA VAL A 362 -3.06 22.84 2.90
C VAL A 362 -2.47 21.43 2.95
N SER A 363 -3.31 20.40 3.13
CA SER A 363 -2.87 19.01 3.14
C SER A 363 -2.29 18.59 1.79
N CYS A 364 -2.79 19.17 0.69
CA CYS A 364 -2.25 18.96 -0.65
C CYS A 364 -0.91 19.67 -0.93
N ILE A 365 -0.46 20.62 -0.10
CA ILE A 365 0.79 21.33 -0.37
C ILE A 365 1.99 20.43 -0.07
N ASN A 366 2.90 20.31 -1.04
CA ASN A 366 4.11 19.53 -0.87
C ASN A 366 4.95 20.05 0.32
N LYS A 367 5.16 19.20 1.33
CA LYS A 367 5.92 19.57 2.54
C LYS A 367 7.34 20.04 2.24
N LYS A 368 8.03 19.45 1.25
CA LYS A 368 9.36 19.89 0.80
C LYS A 368 9.32 21.28 0.16
N TYR A 369 8.23 21.64 -0.51
CA TYR A 369 8.03 23.00 -1.03
C TYR A 369 7.86 24.00 0.12
N LEU A 370 7.08 23.65 1.15
CA LEU A 370 6.94 24.48 2.36
C LEU A 370 8.26 24.63 3.10
N SER A 371 9.04 23.56 3.28
CA SER A 371 10.38 23.62 3.90
C SER A 371 11.30 24.62 3.19
N ARG A 372 11.31 24.61 1.84
CA ARG A 372 12.09 25.58 1.05
C ARG A 372 11.61 27.02 1.22
N LYS A 373 10.31 27.24 1.40
CA LYS A 373 9.78 28.57 1.68
C LYS A 373 10.12 29.03 3.09
N MET A 374 10.11 28.12 4.06
CA MET A 374 10.47 28.39 5.45
C MET A 374 11.92 28.85 5.59
N MET A 375 12.85 28.36 4.75
CA MET A 375 14.24 28.85 4.68
C MET A 375 14.35 30.36 4.36
N ASN A 376 13.35 30.95 3.71
CA ASN A 376 13.34 32.38 3.36
C ASN A 376 12.72 33.26 4.45
N ILE A 377 12.20 32.64 5.53
CA ILE A 377 11.71 33.38 6.69
C ILE A 377 12.91 34.05 7.36
N ALA A 378 12.74 35.33 7.67
CA ALA A 378 13.70 36.05 8.45
C ALA A 378 13.14 36.47 9.80
N PHE A 379 13.99 36.45 10.81
CA PHE A 379 13.66 36.90 12.15
C PHE A 379 14.70 37.90 12.66
N TYR A 380 14.24 38.76 13.57
CA TYR A 380 15.05 39.81 14.18
C TYR A 380 15.35 39.42 15.63
N THR A 381 16.64 39.33 15.97
CA THR A 381 17.04 39.07 17.36
C THR A 381 17.44 40.38 18.04
N LYS A 382 16.99 40.57 19.30
CA LYS A 382 17.38 41.74 20.12
C LYS A 382 18.89 41.81 20.41
N GLN A 383 19.61 40.70 20.24
CA GLN A 383 21.02 40.58 20.59
C GLN A 383 21.99 41.12 19.52
N GLU A 384 21.54 41.39 18.29
CA GLU A 384 22.41 41.74 17.15
C GLU A 384 21.98 43.03 16.42
N ASN A 385 21.57 44.07 17.16
CA ASN A 385 21.23 45.39 16.59
C ASN A 385 20.22 45.35 15.42
N GLY A 386 19.30 44.38 15.40
CA GLY A 386 18.28 44.27 14.34
C GLY A 386 18.76 43.67 13.01
N GLN A 387 19.89 42.95 12.99
CA GLN A 387 20.30 42.22 11.78
C GLN A 387 19.33 41.07 11.45
N LYS A 388 19.04 40.93 10.15
CA LYS A 388 18.14 39.92 9.57
C LYS A 388 18.82 38.55 9.59
N LYS A 389 18.28 37.58 10.34
CA LYS A 389 18.74 36.18 10.33
C LYS A 389 17.72 35.28 9.65
N PHE A 390 18.22 34.27 8.94
CA PHE A 390 17.41 33.25 8.27
C PHE A 390 17.57 31.92 9.00
N LEU A 391 16.58 31.04 8.86
CA LEU A 391 16.68 29.67 9.36
C LEU A 391 17.69 28.89 8.51
N ASP A 392 18.57 28.13 9.19
CA ASP A 392 19.44 27.15 8.54
C ASP A 392 18.68 25.85 8.20
N ASN A 393 19.33 24.97 7.42
CA ASN A 393 18.73 23.73 6.95
C ASN A 393 18.34 22.77 8.09
N ASP A 394 19.16 22.70 9.15
CA ASP A 394 18.92 21.77 10.26
C ASP A 394 17.73 22.26 11.10
N SER A 395 17.67 23.56 11.36
CA SER A 395 16.52 24.21 12.00
C SER A 395 15.22 23.99 11.21
N VAL A 396 15.25 24.17 9.88
CA VAL A 396 14.08 23.92 9.03
C VAL A 396 13.68 22.45 9.01
N PHE A 397 14.64 21.53 8.94
CA PHE A 397 14.38 20.10 9.00
C PHE A 397 13.68 19.71 10.30
N ILE A 398 14.17 20.19 11.44
CA ILE A 398 13.57 19.93 12.75
C ILE A 398 12.14 20.50 12.81
N ILE A 399 11.95 21.78 12.47
CA ILE A 399 10.64 22.43 12.53
C ILE A 399 9.63 21.72 11.61
N CYS A 400 10.01 21.43 10.36
CA CYS A 400 9.15 20.70 9.44
C CYS A 400 8.92 19.24 9.87
N GLY A 401 9.80 18.65 10.68
CA GLY A 401 9.60 17.33 11.27
C GLY A 401 8.47 17.32 12.29
N TYR A 402 8.33 18.38 13.09
CA TYR A 402 7.33 18.47 14.16
C TYR A 402 6.01 19.11 13.74
N LEU A 403 6.02 20.06 12.80
CA LEU A 403 4.84 20.82 12.43
C LEU A 403 4.07 20.20 11.26
N SER A 404 2.75 20.33 11.30
CA SER A 404 1.84 20.10 10.18
C SER A 404 2.06 21.15 9.08
N ASN A 405 1.59 20.85 7.86
CA ASN A 405 1.63 21.83 6.76
C ASN A 405 0.92 23.14 7.11
N LEU A 406 -0.14 23.07 7.91
CA LEU A 406 -0.91 24.23 8.35
C LEU A 406 -0.12 25.13 9.29
N GLU A 407 0.57 24.53 10.27
CA GLU A 407 1.41 25.27 11.21
C GLU A 407 2.62 25.88 10.51
N ILE A 408 3.24 25.14 9.58
CA ILE A 408 4.35 25.68 8.75
C ILE A 408 3.85 26.88 7.94
N LEU A 409 2.67 26.79 7.33
CA LEU A 409 2.10 27.92 6.57
C LEU A 409 1.77 29.12 7.46
N ASN A 410 1.19 28.89 8.64
CA ASN A 410 0.95 29.96 9.61
C ASN A 410 2.25 30.65 10.02
N LEU A 411 3.32 29.87 10.23
CA LEU A 411 4.64 30.40 10.53
C LEU A 411 5.17 31.25 9.36
N ILE A 412 5.08 30.75 8.13
CA ILE A 412 5.49 31.52 6.96
C ILE A 412 4.68 32.81 6.83
N ASP A 413 3.35 32.77 7.00
CA ASP A 413 2.49 33.95 6.90
C ASP A 413 2.78 34.98 8.02
N ALA A 414 3.07 34.53 9.23
CA ALA A 414 3.35 35.40 10.38
C ALA A 414 4.70 36.13 10.30
N PHE A 415 5.71 35.53 9.66
CA PHE A 415 7.08 36.06 9.63
C PHE A 415 7.56 36.53 8.24
N SER A 416 6.74 36.37 7.22
CA SER A 416 7.03 36.98 5.92
C SER A 416 6.49 38.40 5.91
N ASP A 417 7.30 39.37 5.51
CA ASP A 417 6.90 40.78 5.29
C ASP A 417 5.94 40.92 4.08
N PHE A 418 4.84 40.17 4.03
CA PHE A 418 3.82 40.31 2.99
C PHE A 418 2.79 41.36 3.42
N GLN A 419 3.11 42.64 3.22
CA GLN A 419 2.06 43.63 3.01
C GLN A 419 1.58 43.54 1.54
N PRO A 420 0.27 43.73 1.27
CA PRO A 420 -0.31 43.63 -0.06
C PRO A 420 0.28 44.62 -1.07
#